data_AF-A0A9W8HQN3-F1
#
_entry.id   AF-A0A9W8HQN3-F1
#
_cell.length_a   1.000
_cell.length_b   1.000
_cell.length_c   1.000
_cell.angle_alpha   90.00
_cell.angle_beta   90.00
_cell.angle_gamma   90.00
#
_symmetry.space_group_name_H-M   'P 1'
#
loop_
_entity.id
_entity.type
_entity.pdbx_description
1 polymer ?
#
loop_
_entity_poly.entity_id
_entity_poly.type
_entity_poly.pdbx_seq_one_letter_code
_entity_poly.pdbx_strand_id
1 'polypeptide(L)'
;MRITRALFQATQKVTTGIVGIPVNANARPQLLGLYKKTLDELKAKIPESAVYRQSVEAITVQRMNIVEQHEDTARIEELINCGQIEELIDQAEDEIKLISRMAEWKAWEPLEEPAPPRQWEYFKKAPATE
;
A
#
# COMPACT_ATOMS: atom_id res chain seq x y z
N MET A 1 13.58 7.16 -41.36
CA MET A 1 12.97 7.39 -40.03
C MET A 1 13.42 6.29 -39.05
N ARG A 2 14.51 6.51 -38.30
CA ARG A 2 15.02 5.55 -37.29
C ARG A 2 15.08 6.12 -35.86
N ILE A 3 14.60 7.35 -35.67
CA ILE A 3 14.65 8.06 -34.37
C ILE A 3 13.48 7.65 -33.47
N THR A 4 12.39 7.12 -34.03
CA THR A 4 11.22 6.66 -33.27
C THR A 4 11.47 5.42 -32.41
N ARG A 5 12.44 4.56 -32.78
CA ARG A 5 12.69 3.32 -32.04
C ARG A 5 13.47 3.53 -30.74
N ALA A 6 14.37 4.51 -30.69
CA ALA A 6 15.17 4.81 -29.49
C ALA A 6 14.31 5.48 -28.40
N LEU A 7 13.41 6.39 -28.79
CA LEU A 7 12.45 7.00 -27.87
C LEU A 7 11.42 5.99 -27.34
N PHE A 8 11.09 4.97 -28.12
CA PHE A 8 10.19 3.88 -27.72
C PHE A 8 10.85 2.83 -26.81
N GLN A 9 12.19 2.71 -26.85
CA GLN A 9 12.94 1.77 -26.01
C GLN A 9 13.21 2.30 -24.59
N ALA A 10 13.15 3.61 -24.38
CA ALA A 10 13.34 4.21 -23.06
C ALA A 10 12.16 3.97 -22.10
N THR A 11 11.01 3.44 -22.58
CA THR A 11 9.75 3.35 -21.81
C THR A 11 9.19 1.94 -21.60
N GLN A 12 9.79 0.88 -22.16
CA GLN A 12 9.18 -0.46 -22.12
C GLN A 12 10.01 -1.48 -21.35
N LYS A 13 9.69 -1.59 -20.06
CA LYS A 13 9.90 -2.81 -19.26
C LYS A 13 9.33 -4.00 -20.05
N VAL A 14 10.15 -5.02 -20.34
CA VAL A 14 9.72 -6.16 -21.18
C VAL A 14 8.92 -7.18 -20.37
N THR A 15 9.30 -7.37 -19.10
CA THR A 15 8.63 -8.24 -18.14
C THR A 15 8.87 -7.71 -16.74
N THR A 16 7.93 -7.96 -15.83
CA THR A 16 8.08 -7.75 -14.39
C THR A 16 8.91 -8.85 -13.73
N GLY A 17 9.12 -9.99 -14.40
CA GLY A 17 9.78 -11.16 -13.81
C GLY A 17 8.95 -11.88 -12.74
N ILE A 18 7.72 -11.43 -12.50
CA ILE A 18 6.78 -12.01 -11.53
C ILE A 18 5.63 -12.65 -12.30
N VAL A 19 5.29 -13.89 -11.95
CA VAL A 19 4.18 -14.60 -12.59
C VAL A 19 2.85 -13.95 -12.19
N GLY A 20 1.99 -13.66 -13.17
CA GLY A 20 0.65 -13.13 -12.93
C GLY A 20 0.55 -11.60 -12.89
N ILE A 21 1.68 -10.87 -12.93
CA ILE A 21 1.70 -9.40 -12.94
C ILE A 21 2.13 -8.91 -14.33
N PRO A 22 1.20 -8.46 -15.19
CA PRO A 22 1.54 -7.95 -16.51
C PRO A 22 2.20 -6.57 -16.41
N VAL A 23 3.11 -6.27 -17.33
CA VAL A 23 3.70 -4.92 -17.43
C VAL A 23 2.63 -3.92 -17.83
N ASN A 24 2.59 -2.78 -17.14
CA ASN A 24 1.65 -1.72 -17.41
C ASN A 24 2.35 -0.49 -18.00
N ALA A 25 2.04 -0.18 -19.27
CA ALA A 25 2.61 0.97 -19.98
C ALA A 25 2.20 2.34 -19.39
N ASN A 26 1.06 2.41 -18.69
CA ASN A 26 0.53 3.64 -18.10
C ASN A 26 0.44 3.54 -16.56
N ALA A 27 1.42 2.89 -15.94
CA ALA A 27 1.42 2.62 -14.50
C ALA A 27 1.35 3.91 -13.64
N ARG A 28 2.14 4.93 -13.96
CA ARG A 28 2.21 6.20 -13.21
C ARG A 28 0.85 6.92 -13.10
N PRO A 29 0.15 7.27 -14.20
CA PRO A 29 -1.13 7.96 -14.11
C PRO A 29 -2.21 7.09 -13.44
N GLN A 30 -2.18 5.76 -13.65
CA GLN A 30 -3.09 4.85 -12.95
C GLN A 30 -2.86 4.87 -11.44
N LEU A 31 -1.60 4.78 -11.00
CA LEU A 31 -1.24 4.81 -9.59
C LEU A 31 -1.66 6.12 -8.91
N LEU A 32 -1.44 7.27 -9.57
CA LEU A 32 -1.91 8.57 -9.06
C LEU A 32 -3.44 8.63 -8.94
N GLY A 33 -4.17 8.07 -9.90
CA GLY A 33 -5.63 7.98 -9.84
C GLY A 33 -6.11 7.12 -8.66
N LEU A 34 -5.44 5.98 -8.42
CA LEU A 34 -5.74 5.09 -7.32
C LEU A 34 -5.45 5.74 -5.95
N TYR A 35 -4.34 6.43 -5.79
CA TYR A 35 -4.04 7.13 -4.53
C TYR A 35 -5.03 8.24 -4.21
N LYS A 36 -5.45 9.04 -5.21
CA LYS A 36 -6.50 10.05 -5.03
C LYS A 36 -7.81 9.40 -4.58
N LYS A 37 -8.22 8.33 -5.28
CA LYS A 37 -9.41 7.56 -4.90
C LYS A 37 -9.32 6.98 -3.48
N THR A 38 -8.14 6.47 -3.10
CA THR A 38 -7.89 5.92 -1.75
C THR A 38 -8.08 7.00 -0.69
N LEU A 39 -7.51 8.19 -0.88
CA LEU A 39 -7.67 9.33 0.04
C LEU A 39 -9.13 9.79 0.13
N ASP A 40 -9.85 9.83 -0.98
CA ASP A 40 -11.26 10.22 -1.01
C ASP A 40 -12.15 9.21 -0.27
N GLU A 41 -11.97 7.91 -0.53
CA GLU A 41 -12.72 6.85 0.15
C GLU A 41 -12.41 6.79 1.64
N LEU A 42 -11.15 6.99 2.02
CA LEU A 42 -10.71 6.98 3.40
C LEU A 42 -11.35 8.14 4.20
N LYS A 43 -11.37 9.35 3.63
CA LYS A 43 -12.03 10.52 4.24
C LYS A 43 -13.54 10.35 4.34
N ALA A 44 -14.16 9.67 3.37
CA ALA A 44 -15.60 9.47 3.35
C ALA A 44 -16.09 8.44 4.37
N LYS A 45 -15.34 7.36 4.59
CA LYS A 45 -15.78 6.19 5.37
C LYS A 45 -15.22 6.13 6.80
N ILE A 46 -14.03 6.68 7.05
CA ILE A 46 -13.27 6.44 8.28
C ILE A 46 -13.08 7.76 9.08
N PRO A 47 -13.32 7.77 10.41
CA PRO A 47 -13.12 8.96 11.23
C PRO A 47 -11.64 9.34 11.38
N GLU A 48 -11.36 10.63 11.58
CA GLU A 48 -10.00 11.18 11.72
C GLU A 48 -9.27 10.71 13.00
N SER A 49 -10.03 10.32 14.03
CA SER A 49 -9.49 9.75 15.26
C SER A 49 -8.93 8.33 15.08
N ALA A 50 -9.28 7.63 14.00
CA ALA A 50 -8.80 6.28 13.76
C ALA A 50 -7.32 6.30 13.36
N VAL A 51 -6.48 5.55 14.10
CA VAL A 51 -5.05 5.40 13.81
C VAL A 51 -4.82 4.83 12.40
N TYR A 52 -5.68 3.91 11.96
CA TYR A 52 -5.65 3.36 10.60
C TYR A 52 -5.71 4.48 9.55
N ARG A 53 -6.64 5.43 9.67
CA ARG A 53 -6.74 6.55 8.73
C ARG A 53 -5.47 7.39 8.70
N GLN A 54 -4.94 7.74 9.87
CA GLN A 54 -3.72 8.56 9.97
C GLN A 54 -2.52 7.86 9.31
N SER A 55 -2.37 6.55 9.52
CA SER A 55 -1.30 5.77 8.89
C SER A 55 -1.42 5.69 7.37
N VAL A 56 -2.62 5.39 6.85
CA VAL A 56 -2.85 5.23 5.42
C VAL A 56 -2.75 6.59 4.71
N GLU A 57 -3.25 7.67 5.30
CA GLU A 57 -3.09 9.03 4.76
C GLU A 57 -1.61 9.41 4.64
N ALA A 58 -0.81 9.20 5.71
CA ALA A 58 0.61 9.53 5.71
C ALA A 58 1.38 8.76 4.62
N ILE A 59 1.15 7.45 4.50
CA ILE A 59 1.81 6.60 3.50
C ILE A 59 1.37 7.01 2.09
N THR A 60 0.07 7.18 1.87
CA THR A 60 -0.48 7.48 0.54
C THR A 60 -0.02 8.85 0.05
N VAL A 61 -0.02 9.88 0.91
CA VAL A 61 0.48 11.21 0.58
C VAL A 61 1.97 11.19 0.28
N GLN A 62 2.77 10.48 1.10
CA GLN A 62 4.20 10.34 0.85
C GLN A 62 4.48 9.67 -0.51
N ARG A 63 3.81 8.55 -0.80
CA ARG A 63 3.97 7.83 -2.06
C ARG A 63 3.49 8.66 -3.25
N MET A 64 2.35 9.35 -3.12
CA MET A 64 1.81 10.22 -4.15
C MET A 64 2.79 11.35 -4.49
N ASN A 65 3.37 12.02 -3.49
CA ASN A 65 4.36 13.08 -3.69
C ASN A 65 5.60 12.58 -4.46
N ILE A 66 6.08 11.37 -4.15
CA ILE A 66 7.22 10.77 -4.87
C ILE A 66 6.87 10.53 -6.35
N VAL A 67 5.67 10.00 -6.63
CA VAL A 67 5.20 9.71 -8.00
C VAL A 67 4.92 10.99 -8.79
N GLU A 68 4.54 12.09 -8.14
CA GLU A 68 4.38 13.39 -8.77
C GLU A 68 5.74 14.04 -9.11
N GLN A 69 6.73 13.94 -8.21
CA GLN A 69 8.05 14.55 -8.37
C GLN A 69 8.94 13.85 -9.41
N HIS A 70 8.75 12.55 -9.63
CA HIS A 70 9.58 11.77 -10.53
C HIS A 70 8.76 11.21 -11.70
N GLU A 71 9.35 11.25 -12.90
CA GLU A 71 8.73 10.65 -14.10
C GLU A 71 9.30 9.25 -14.41
N ASP A 72 10.54 9.01 -14.00
CA ASP A 72 11.24 7.75 -14.20
C ASP A 72 10.74 6.68 -13.22
N THR A 73 10.28 5.55 -13.77
CA THR A 73 9.73 4.43 -12.99
C THR A 73 10.78 3.80 -12.10
N ALA A 74 12.02 3.64 -12.57
CA ALA A 74 13.09 3.02 -11.78
C ALA A 74 13.40 3.85 -10.53
N ARG A 75 13.41 5.18 -10.67
CA ARG A 75 13.62 6.08 -9.54
C ARG A 75 12.46 6.06 -8.54
N ILE A 76 11.22 5.97 -9.03
CA ILE A 76 10.03 5.83 -8.18
C ILE A 76 10.12 4.53 -7.36
N GLU A 77 10.44 3.40 -8.01
CA GLU A 77 10.59 2.09 -7.36
C GLU A 77 11.68 2.13 -6.26
N GLU A 78 12.83 2.74 -6.53
CA GLU A 78 13.92 2.89 -5.57
C GLU A 78 13.52 3.75 -4.36
N LEU A 79 12.85 4.88 -4.59
CA LEU A 79 12.46 5.81 -3.52
C LEU A 79 11.34 5.27 -2.63
N ILE A 80 10.36 4.57 -3.22
CA ILE A 80 9.27 3.95 -2.46
C ILE A 80 9.77 2.67 -1.77
N ASN A 81 10.74 1.97 -2.38
CA ASN A 81 11.37 0.76 -1.86
C ASN A 81 10.36 -0.30 -1.38
N CYS A 82 9.33 -0.53 -2.18
CA CYS A 82 8.22 -1.44 -1.84
C CYS A 82 7.81 -2.28 -3.06
N GLY A 83 8.79 -2.77 -3.81
CA GLY A 83 8.59 -3.57 -5.02
C GLY A 83 8.48 -2.74 -6.29
N GLN A 84 7.95 -3.37 -7.33
CA GLN A 84 7.77 -2.77 -8.65
C GLN A 84 6.51 -1.90 -8.72
N ILE A 85 6.46 -0.98 -9.70
CA ILE A 85 5.31 -0.07 -9.83
C ILE A 85 3.98 -0.80 -10.07
N GLU A 86 4.00 -1.96 -10.72
CA GLU A 86 2.82 -2.80 -10.90
C GLU A 86 2.32 -3.41 -9.57
N GLU A 87 3.23 -3.82 -8.69
CA GLU A 87 2.85 -4.32 -7.35
C GLU A 87 2.27 -3.20 -6.48
N LEU A 88 2.74 -1.95 -6.67
CA LEU A 88 2.16 -0.79 -5.98
C LEU A 88 0.73 -0.49 -6.43
N ILE A 89 0.40 -0.76 -7.70
CA ILE A 89 -0.97 -0.64 -8.21
C ILE A 89 -1.86 -1.69 -7.53
N ASP A 90 -1.42 -2.94 -7.49
CA ASP A 90 -2.17 -4.02 -6.82
C ASP A 90 -2.38 -3.71 -5.32
N GLN A 91 -1.34 -3.22 -4.64
CA GLN A 91 -1.43 -2.76 -3.25
C GLN A 91 -2.46 -1.64 -3.08
N ALA A 92 -2.49 -0.65 -3.97
CA ALA A 92 -3.44 0.46 -3.90
C ALA A 92 -4.88 0.00 -4.17
N GLU A 93 -5.09 -0.95 -5.08
CA GLU A 93 -6.41 -1.55 -5.33
C GLU A 93 -6.89 -2.37 -4.13
N ASP A 94 -6.00 -3.14 -3.51
CA ASP A 94 -6.32 -3.90 -2.30
C ASP A 94 -6.58 -3.00 -1.10
N GLU A 95 -5.88 -1.88 -0.97
CA GLU A 95 -6.15 -0.89 0.07
C GLU A 95 -7.56 -0.30 -0.06
N ILE A 96 -8.02 0.01 -1.28
CA ILE A 96 -9.40 0.47 -1.52
C ILE A 96 -10.43 -0.58 -1.09
N LYS A 97 -10.18 -1.86 -1.40
CA LYS A 97 -11.04 -2.96 -0.96
C LYS A 97 -11.01 -3.08 0.57
N LEU A 98 -9.84 -2.92 1.19
CA LEU A 98 -9.66 -2.96 2.63
C LEU A 98 -10.41 -1.84 3.33
N ILE A 99 -10.34 -0.60 2.83
CA ILE A 99 -11.08 0.55 3.38
C ILE A 99 -12.58 0.24 3.47
N SER A 100 -13.14 -0.41 2.45
CA SER A 100 -14.55 -0.81 2.44
C SER A 100 -14.88 -1.83 3.54
N ARG A 101 -13.97 -2.78 3.80
CA ARG A 101 -14.12 -3.77 4.90
C ARG A 101 -13.88 -3.14 6.27
N MET A 102 -12.90 -2.26 6.39
CA MET A 102 -12.59 -1.54 7.62
C MET A 102 -13.75 -0.64 8.06
N ALA A 103 -14.48 -0.06 7.09
CA ALA A 103 -15.70 0.69 7.35
C ALA A 103 -16.80 -0.15 8.00
N GLU A 104 -16.91 -1.43 7.60
CA GLU A 104 -17.86 -2.38 8.17
C GLU A 104 -17.40 -2.89 9.55
N TRP A 105 -16.13 -3.24 9.69
CA TRP A 105 -15.58 -3.83 10.91
C TRP A 105 -15.37 -2.83 12.05
N LYS A 106 -15.19 -1.54 11.73
CA LYS A 106 -14.97 -0.46 12.70
C LYS A 106 -13.89 -0.79 13.74
N ALA A 107 -12.76 -1.31 13.29
CA ALA A 107 -11.65 -1.75 14.14
C ALA A 107 -11.01 -0.64 15.02
N TRP A 108 -11.44 0.61 14.89
CA TRP A 108 -11.07 1.71 15.79
C TRP A 108 -11.93 1.79 17.06
N GLU A 109 -13.00 1.02 17.15
CA GLU A 109 -13.81 0.92 18.37
C GLU A 109 -13.06 0.12 19.45
N PRO A 110 -13.40 0.34 20.73
CA PRO A 110 -12.85 -0.47 21.82
C PRO A 110 -13.12 -1.96 21.61
N LEU A 111 -12.24 -2.80 22.17
CA LEU A 111 -12.35 -4.25 22.08
C LEU A 111 -13.73 -4.74 22.57
N GLU A 112 -14.43 -5.50 21.73
CA GLU A 112 -15.76 -6.04 22.03
C GLU A 112 -15.72 -7.01 23.22
N GLU A 113 -14.73 -7.91 23.26
CA GLU A 113 -14.55 -8.88 24.34
C GLU A 113 -13.15 -8.78 24.96
N PRO A 114 -13.04 -8.37 26.24
CA PRO A 114 -11.75 -8.37 26.93
C PRO A 114 -11.24 -9.81 27.10
N ALA A 115 -9.93 -9.98 27.05
CA ALA A 115 -9.31 -11.29 27.23
C ALA A 115 -9.67 -11.88 28.61
N PRO A 116 -10.07 -13.16 28.69
CA PRO A 116 -10.25 -13.84 29.97
C PRO A 116 -8.99 -13.81 30.83
N PRO A 117 -9.12 -13.82 32.16
CA PRO A 117 -7.95 -13.86 33.04
C PRO A 117 -7.11 -15.10 32.73
N ARG A 118 -5.78 -14.91 32.63
CA ARG A 118 -4.77 -15.93 32.34
C ARG A 118 -4.75 -16.49 30.90
N GLN A 119 -5.58 -15.99 29.98
CA GLN A 119 -5.60 -16.45 28.57
C GLN A 119 -4.24 -16.28 27.88
N TRP A 120 -3.55 -15.18 28.16
CA TRP A 120 -2.24 -14.85 27.58
C TRP A 120 -1.07 -15.14 28.55
N GLU A 121 -1.31 -15.90 29.62
CA GLU A 121 -0.24 -16.42 30.48
C GLU A 121 0.29 -17.74 29.90
N TYR A 122 1.44 -17.67 29.25
CA TYR A 122 2.16 -18.85 28.75
C TYR A 122 2.88 -19.60 29.90
N PHE A 123 3.73 -20.58 29.54
CA PHE A 123 4.52 -21.37 30.49
C PHE A 123 5.54 -20.49 31.24
N LYS A 124 5.33 -20.27 32.53
CA LYS A 124 6.35 -19.69 33.43
C LYS A 124 7.42 -20.77 33.67
N LYS A 125 8.69 -20.48 33.39
CA LYS A 125 9.81 -21.39 33.71
C LYS A 125 9.78 -21.71 35.21
N ALA A 126 9.92 -22.98 35.57
CA ALA A 126 10.10 -23.38 36.95
C ALA A 126 11.34 -22.65 37.52
N PRO A 127 11.30 -22.13 38.76
CA PRO A 127 12.48 -21.57 39.40
C PRO A 127 13.56 -22.66 39.44
N ALA A 128 14.78 -22.32 39.01
CA ALA A 128 15.93 -23.21 39.14
C ALA A 128 16.09 -23.54 40.62
N THR A 129 16.00 -24.82 40.96
CA THR A 129 16.30 -25.31 42.30
C THR A 129 17.81 -25.23 42.46
N GLU A 130 18.29 -24.27 43.26
CA GLU A 130 19.70 -24.20 43.72
C GLU A 130 20.03 -25.35 44.69
#